data_AF-A0A0L0BT41-F1
#
_entry.id   AF-A0A0L0BT41-F1
#
_cell.length_a   1.000
_cell.length_b   1.000
_cell.length_c   1.000
_cell.angle_alpha   90.00
_cell.angle_beta   90.00
_cell.angle_gamma   90.00
#
_symmetry.space_group_name_H-M   'P 1'
#
loop_
_entity.id
_entity.type
_entity.pdbx_description
1 polymer ?
#
loop_
_entity_poly.entity_id
_entity_poly.type
_entity_poly.pdbx_seq_one_letter_code
_entity_poly.pdbx_strand_id
1 'polypeptide(L)' 'MTQILPIRFQEHLQLTNVGININSISFSTLTMESDKFICVREKVNDTAQVVIIDMNDTANPTRRPISADSAIMNPASK' A
#
# COMPACT_ATOMS: atom_id res chain seq x y z
N MET A 1 -9.34 27.71 -25.30
CA MET A 1 -8.10 27.98 -24.53
C MET A 1 -8.06 27.00 -23.39
N THR A 2 -7.05 26.13 -23.32
CA THR A 2 -6.87 25.21 -22.19
C THR A 2 -6.36 26.01 -20.98
N GLN A 3 -7.15 26.05 -19.90
CA GLN A 3 -6.79 26.74 -18.67
C GLN A 3 -5.58 26.06 -18.01
N ILE A 4 -4.51 26.81 -17.76
CA ILE A 4 -3.31 26.29 -17.09
C ILE A 4 -3.69 25.94 -15.65
N LEU A 5 -3.57 24.67 -15.30
CA LEU A 5 -3.82 24.16 -13.95
C LEU A 5 -2.54 24.28 -13.11
N PRO A 6 -2.60 24.80 -11.88
CA PRO A 6 -1.44 24.98 -11.02
C PRO A 6 -0.91 23.67 -10.40
N ILE A 7 -1.49 22.52 -10.77
CA ILE A 7 -1.16 21.21 -10.21
C ILE A 7 -0.95 20.18 -11.32
N ARG A 8 -0.13 19.17 -11.00
CA ARG A 8 -0.09 17.91 -11.75
C ARG A 8 -0.82 16.87 -10.91
N PHE A 9 -1.89 16.32 -11.44
CA PHE A 9 -2.60 15.21 -10.84
C PHE A 9 -2.23 13.94 -11.58
N GLN A 10 -1.84 12.90 -10.84
CA GLN A 10 -1.43 11.62 -11.39
C GLN A 10 -1.90 10.48 -10.50
N GLU A 11 -2.48 9.45 -11.12
CA GLU A 11 -2.71 8.16 -10.48
C GLU A 11 -1.46 7.31 -10.63
N HIS A 12 -0.89 6.85 -9.51
CA HIS A 12 0.30 5.99 -9.52
C HIS A 12 -0.05 4.51 -9.54
N LEU A 13 -1.07 4.12 -8.77
CA LEU A 13 -1.41 2.73 -8.55
C LEU A 13 -2.86 2.60 -8.07
N GLN A 14 -3.54 1.59 -8.61
CA GLN A 14 -4.81 1.10 -8.08
C GLN A 14 -4.55 -0.16 -7.25
N LEU A 15 -4.75 -0.09 -5.94
CA LEU A 15 -4.36 -1.16 -5.01
C LEU A 15 -5.09 -2.49 -5.26
N THR A 16 -6.35 -2.43 -5.70
CA THR A 16 -7.11 -3.63 -6.04
C THR A 16 -6.50 -4.39 -7.23
N ASN A 17 -5.83 -3.70 -8.16
CA ASN A 17 -5.18 -4.32 -9.30
C ASN A 17 -3.92 -5.12 -8.92
N VAL A 18 -3.32 -4.83 -7.77
CA VAL A 18 -2.17 -5.59 -7.21
C VAL A 18 -2.61 -6.61 -6.16
N GLY A 19 -3.91 -6.92 -6.11
CA GLY A 19 -4.48 -7.97 -5.28
C GLY A 19 -4.64 -7.60 -3.81
N ILE A 20 -4.74 -6.30 -3.49
CA ILE A 20 -5.16 -5.85 -2.16
C ILE A 20 -6.68 -5.95 -2.05
N ASN A 21 -7.15 -6.51 -0.96
CA ASN A 21 -8.58 -6.58 -0.65
C ASN A 21 -9.11 -5.18 -0.36
N ILE A 22 -10.21 -4.81 -1.00
CA ILE A 22 -10.85 -3.50 -0.81
C ILE A 22 -11.20 -3.21 0.66
N ASN A 23 -11.55 -4.24 1.43
CA ASN A 23 -11.87 -4.10 2.86
C ASN A 23 -10.64 -3.78 3.72
N SER A 24 -9.44 -4.05 3.21
CA SER A 24 -8.16 -3.74 3.86
C SER A 24 -7.61 -2.36 3.48
N ILE A 25 -8.29 -1.63 2.59
CA ILE A 25 -7.95 -0.24 2.24
C ILE A 25 -8.67 0.69 3.22
N SER A 26 -8.12 0.79 4.44
CA SER A 26 -8.68 1.61 5.50
C SER A 26 -7.58 2.17 6.40
N PHE A 27 -7.86 3.26 7.12
CA PHE A 27 -6.89 3.88 8.03
C PHE A 27 -6.35 2.92 9.11
N SER A 28 -7.16 1.95 9.55
CA SER A 28 -6.72 1.00 10.57
C SER A 28 -5.79 -0.06 10.01
N THR A 29 -5.89 -0.41 8.73
CA THR A 29 -5.20 -1.56 8.13
C THR A 29 -4.11 -1.18 7.13
N LEU A 30 -4.11 0.05 6.61
CA LEU A 30 -3.15 0.53 5.62
C LEU A 30 -2.34 1.71 6.18
N THR A 31 -1.02 1.64 6.04
CA THR A 31 -0.08 2.68 6.45
C THR A 31 0.84 3.08 5.30
N MET A 32 1.20 4.36 5.27
CA MET A 32 2.12 4.95 4.30
C MET A 32 2.95 6.02 5.01
N GLU A 33 4.13 5.62 5.49
CA GLU A 33 5.04 6.51 6.22
C GLU A 33 5.96 7.33 5.29
N SER A 34 6.10 6.91 4.03
CA SER A 34 6.82 7.64 2.97
C SER A 34 6.27 7.28 1.59
N ASP A 35 6.80 7.92 0.55
CA ASP A 35 6.51 7.61 -0.85
C ASP A 35 7.13 6.29 -1.35
N LYS A 36 7.92 5.60 -0.52
CA LYS A 36 8.62 4.36 -0.91
C LYS A 36 7.80 3.11 -0.70
N PHE A 37 7.00 3.04 0.36
CA PHE A 37 6.32 1.82 0.76
C PHE A 37 4.87 2.07 1.18
N ILE A 38 3.99 1.16 0.76
CA ILE A 38 2.65 1.03 1.30
C ILE A 38 2.58 -0.30 2.05
N CYS A 39 2.16 -0.26 3.31
CA CYS A 39 1.95 -1.44 4.13
C CYS A 39 0.47 -1.69 4.34
N VAL A 40 0.03 -2.92 4.08
CA VAL A 40 -1.36 -3.33 4.24
C VAL A 40 -1.42 -4.56 5.13
N ARG A 41 -2.25 -4.52 6.16
CA ARG A 41 -2.59 -5.67 6.98
C ARG A 41 -3.86 -6.30 6.44
N GLU A 42 -3.77 -7.56 6.05
CA GLU A 42 -4.89 -8.30 5.48
C GLU A 42 -5.11 -9.61 6.23
N LYS A 43 -6.35 -10.08 6.23
CA LYS A 43 -6.71 -11.43 6.68
C LYS A 43 -7.25 -12.19 5.48
N VAL A 44 -6.54 -13.25 5.06
CA VAL A 44 -6.95 -14.12 3.94
C VAL A 44 -7.20 -15.51 4.51
N ASN A 45 -8.42 -16.03 4.34
CA ASN A 45 -8.82 -17.34 4.89
C ASN A 45 -8.45 -17.51 6.37
N ASP A 46 -8.79 -16.49 7.18
CA ASP A 46 -8.46 -16.38 8.61
C ASP A 46 -6.96 -16.31 8.98
N THR A 47 -6.06 -16.25 8.01
CA THR A 47 -4.62 -16.08 8.25
C THR A 47 -4.25 -14.60 8.12
N ALA A 48 -3.64 -14.04 9.17
CA ALA A 48 -3.13 -12.67 9.18
C ALA A 48 -1.82 -12.57 8.38
N GLN A 49 -1.72 -11.55 7.55
CA GLN A 49 -0.51 -11.25 6.79
C GLN A 49 -0.32 -9.74 6.63
N VAL A 50 0.94 -9.36 6.44
CA VAL A 50 1.34 -8.01 6.06
C VAL A 50 1.79 -8.05 4.60
N VAL A 51 1.21 -7.18 3.79
CA VAL A 51 1.56 -6.95 2.39
C VAL A 51 2.35 -5.65 2.33
N ILE A 52 3.54 -5.72 1.75
CA ILE A 52 4.43 -4.57 1.56
C ILE A 52 4.52 -4.33 0.06
N ILE A 53 4.07 -3.16 -0.38
CA ILE A 53 4.17 -2.69 -1.76
C ILE A 53 5.34 -1.71 -1.82
N ASP A 54 6.34 -2.03 -2.63
CA ASP A 54 7.43 -1.12 -2.97
C ASP A 54 6.97 -0.24 -4.13
N MET A 55 7.00 1.08 -3.95
CA MET A 55 6.56 2.03 -4.98
C MET A 55 7.51 2.09 -6.17
N ASN A 56 8.73 1.53 -6.06
CA ASN A 56 9.64 1.33 -7.19
C ASN A 56 9.35 0.02 -7.95
N ASP A 57 8.64 -0.93 -7.34
CA ASP A 57 8.26 -2.23 -7.93
C ASP A 57 6.84 -2.63 -7.50
N THR A 58 5.86 -1.86 -7.98
CA THR A 58 4.45 -2.00 -7.59
C THR A 58 3.82 -3.30 -8.09
N ALA A 59 4.42 -3.93 -9.12
CA ALA A 59 3.93 -5.17 -9.71
C ALA A 59 4.18 -6.40 -8.84
N ASN A 60 5.14 -6.33 -7.89
CA ASN A 60 5.55 -7.47 -7.07
C ASN A 60 5.40 -7.20 -5.55
N PRO A 61 4.16 -7.09 -5.02
CA PRO A 61 3.95 -6.96 -3.58
C PRO A 61 4.54 -8.13 -2.79
N THR A 62 5.29 -7.82 -1.73
CA THR A 62 5.84 -8.84 -0.82
C THR A 62 4.80 -9.18 0.25
N ARG A 63 4.38 -10.44 0.34
CA ARG A 63 3.42 -10.91 1.35
C ARG A 63 4.14 -11.72 2.41
N ARG A 64 4.01 -11.33 3.69
CA ARG A 64 4.63 -12.03 4.81
C ARG A 64 3.57 -12.45 5.83
N PRO A 65 3.56 -13.72 6.30
CA PRO A 65 2.63 -14.17 7.33
C PRO A 65 3.05 -13.58 8.68
N ILE A 66 2.53 -12.40 8.99
CA ILE A 66 2.81 -11.65 10.21
C ILE A 66 1.47 -11.30 10.86
N SER A 67 1.30 -11.73 12.10
CA SER A 67 0.17 -11.34 12.94
C SER A 67 0.58 -10.15 13.80
N ALA A 68 0.03 -8.97 13.53
CA ALA A 68 0.33 -7.75 14.27
C ALA A 68 -0.87 -6.79 14.27
N ASP A 69 -1.01 -6.03 15.36
CA ASP A 69 -2.05 -5.01 15.53
C ASP A 69 -1.75 -3.73 14.72
N SER A 70 -0.48 -3.48 14.44
CA SER A 70 -0.01 -2.39 13.59
C SER A 70 1.26 -2.80 12.83
N ALA A 71 1.46 -2.22 11.65
CA ALA A 71 2.65 -2.41 10.84
C ALA A 71 2.99 -1.09 10.15
N ILE A 72 4.23 -0.62 10.33
CA ILE A 72 4.79 0.57 9.68
C ILE A 72 6.13 0.21 9.04
N MET A 73 6.53 0.89 7.97
CA MET A 73 7.81 0.70 7.30
C MET A 73 8.76 1.84 7.56
N ASN A 74 10.05 1.54 7.57
CA ASN A 74 11.08 2.57 7.63
C ASN A 74 10.97 3.47 6.38
N PRO A 75 11.04 4.81 6.53
CA PRO A 75 10.88 5.75 5.41
C PRO A 75 11.89 5.58 4.26
N ALA A 76 13.07 5.02 4.55
CA ALA A 76 14.18 4.95 3.61
C ALA A 76 14.61 3.52 3.25
N SER A 77 14.54 2.59 4.20
CA SER A 77 15.09 1.23 4.10
C SER A 77 13.99 0.17 4.15
N LYS A 78 14.23 -0.96 3.49
CA LYS A 78 13.33 -2.13 3.49
C LYS A 78 13.62 -3.08 4.65
#